data_AF-A0A2V5QCI4-F1
#
_entry.id   AF-A0A2V5QCI4-F1
#
_cell.length_a   1.000
_cell.length_b   1.000
_cell.length_c   1.000
_cell.angle_alpha   90.00
_cell.angle_beta   90.00
_cell.angle_gamma   90.00
#
_symmetry.space_group_name_H-M   'P 1'
#
loop_
_entity.id
_entity.type
_entity.pdbx_description
1 polymer ?
#
loop_
_entity_poly.entity_id
_entity_poly.type
_entity_poly.pdbx_seq_one_letter_code
_entity_poly.pdbx_strand_id
1 'polypeptide(L)'
;MAILKKNAFSRRVPDLVTEELVAVLSRRSSFEFKQLFDIVHENLRARNAASGGEEMLRLRAYEKLQNLVARGAVRKNGKKYKGLPSALASAIAQQNGHLVGVR
;
A
#
# COMPACT_ATOMS: atom_id res chain seq x y z
N MET A 1 -19.91 16.98 -26.71
CA MET A 1 -19.91 15.66 -26.03
C MET A 1 -18.71 15.61 -25.08
N ALA A 2 -18.93 15.80 -23.78
CA ALA A 2 -17.87 15.69 -22.80
C ALA A 2 -17.56 14.21 -22.58
N ILE A 3 -16.42 13.76 -23.10
CA ILE A 3 -15.76 12.52 -22.69
C ILE A 3 -15.42 12.65 -21.21
N LEU A 4 -16.38 12.27 -20.35
CA LEU A 4 -16.09 11.90 -18.97
C LEU A 4 -15.07 10.78 -19.05
N LYS A 5 -13.78 11.12 -18.83
CA LYS A 5 -12.75 10.15 -18.43
C LYS A 5 -13.27 9.48 -17.16
N LYS A 6 -14.09 8.46 -17.34
CA LYS A 6 -14.51 7.58 -16.26
C LYS A 6 -13.24 6.80 -15.92
N ASN A 7 -12.46 7.34 -15.00
CA ASN A 7 -11.40 6.62 -14.31
C ASN A 7 -12.02 5.34 -13.75
N ALA A 8 -11.97 4.26 -14.53
CA ALA A 8 -12.47 2.94 -14.16
C ALA A 8 -11.61 2.26 -13.08
N PHE A 9 -10.89 3.06 -12.29
CA PHE A 9 -10.12 2.68 -11.11
C PHE A 9 -10.81 3.12 -9.80
N SER A 10 -12.07 3.54 -9.85
CA SER A 10 -12.92 3.69 -8.66
C SER A 10 -13.93 2.56 -8.58
N ARG A 11 -13.44 1.32 -8.45
CA ARG A 11 -14.19 0.30 -7.73
C ARG A 11 -13.51 0.16 -6.38
N ARG A 12 -14.30 0.41 -5.34
CA ARG A 12 -14.01 0.30 -3.91
C ARG A 12 -13.60 -1.14 -3.54
N VAL A 13 -12.50 -1.61 -4.11
CA VAL A 13 -11.81 -2.82 -3.68
C VAL A 13 -10.61 -2.32 -2.89
N PRO A 14 -10.36 -2.83 -1.68
CA PRO A 14 -9.16 -2.48 -0.96
C PRO A 14 -7.95 -2.77 -1.88
N ASP A 15 -7.03 -1.81 -1.93
CA ASP A 15 -5.84 -1.92 -2.77
C ASP A 15 -5.00 -3.10 -2.25
N LEU A 16 -5.07 -4.25 -2.93
CA LEU A 16 -4.45 -5.51 -2.50
C LEU A 16 -2.94 -5.33 -2.23
N VAL A 17 -2.27 -4.47 -3.00
CA VAL A 17 -0.86 -4.13 -2.80
C VAL A 17 -0.65 -3.43 -1.45
N THR A 18 -1.51 -2.47 -1.11
CA THR A 18 -1.48 -1.77 0.17
C THR A 18 -1.81 -2.70 1.33
N GLU A 19 -2.78 -3.60 1.19
CA GLU A 19 -3.09 -4.60 2.22
C GLU A 19 -1.90 -5.50 2.50
N GLU A 20 -1.25 -6.01 1.46
CA GLU A 20 -0.06 -6.85 1.62
C GLU A 20 1.12 -6.07 2.20
N LEU A 21 1.35 -4.83 1.76
CA LEU A 21 2.36 -3.96 2.35
C LEU A 21 2.12 -3.76 3.85
N VAL A 22 0.88 -3.47 4.25
CA VAL A 22 0.53 -3.28 5.66
C VAL A 22 0.68 -4.58 6.44
N ALA A 23 0.23 -5.71 5.89
CA ALA A 23 0.36 -7.02 6.54
C ALA A 23 1.83 -7.37 6.81
N VAL A 24 2.72 -7.17 5.83
CA VAL A 24 4.16 -7.43 5.99
C VAL A 24 4.80 -6.43 6.94
N LEU A 25 4.48 -5.14 6.83
CA LEU A 25 5.03 -4.08 7.69
C LEU A 25 4.52 -4.10 9.12
N SER A 26 3.35 -4.70 9.37
CA SER A 26 2.81 -4.89 10.72
C SER A 26 3.60 -5.93 11.53
N ARG A 27 4.46 -6.72 10.88
CA ARG A 27 5.43 -7.57 11.58
C ARG A 27 6.42 -6.67 12.34
N ARG A 28 6.82 -7.05 13.56
CA ARG A 28 7.74 -6.27 14.43
C ARG A 28 9.17 -6.07 13.88
N SER A 29 9.40 -6.32 12.60
CA SER A 29 10.70 -6.24 11.92
C SER A 29 10.80 -5.01 11.01
N SER A 30 12.03 -4.65 10.66
CA SER A 30 12.31 -3.60 9.67
C SER A 30 12.79 -4.24 8.38
N PHE A 31 12.21 -3.86 7.24
CA PHE A 31 12.49 -4.48 5.95
C PHE A 31 13.11 -3.48 4.99
N GLU A 32 14.08 -3.92 4.19
CA GLU A 32 14.50 -3.13 3.02
C GLU A 32 13.46 -3.21 1.92
N PHE A 33 13.39 -2.21 1.03
CA PHE A 33 12.39 -2.20 -0.04
C PHE A 33 12.44 -3.47 -0.92
N LYS A 34 13.63 -3.96 -1.26
CA LYS A 34 13.79 -5.19 -2.05
C LYS A 34 13.15 -6.38 -1.35
N GLN A 35 13.48 -6.60 -0.07
CA GLN A 35 12.92 -7.70 0.73
C GLN A 35 11.41 -7.55 0.92
N LEU A 36 10.94 -6.34 1.22
CA LEU A 36 9.52 -6.05 1.37
C LEU A 36 8.74 -6.35 0.09
N PHE A 37 9.26 -5.91 -1.05
CA PHE A 37 8.64 -6.11 -2.35
C PHE A 37 8.58 -7.59 -2.74
N ASP A 38 9.64 -8.34 -2.50
CA ASP A 38 9.71 -9.78 -2.80
C ASP A 38 8.59 -10.56 -2.09
N ILE A 39 8.42 -10.31 -0.79
CA ILE A 39 7.35 -10.92 0.03
C ILE A 39 5.96 -10.51 -0.46
N VAL A 40 5.75 -9.22 -0.73
CA VAL A 40 4.47 -8.71 -1.25
C VAL A 40 4.15 -9.31 -2.61
N HIS A 41 5.15 -9.42 -3.49
CA HIS A 41 5.00 -9.98 -4.82
C HIS A 41 4.62 -11.45 -4.77
N GLU A 42 5.31 -12.26 -3.94
CA GLU A 42 4.96 -13.66 -3.72
C GLU A 42 3.52 -13.82 -3.19
N ASN A 43 3.12 -13.01 -2.22
CA ASN A 43 1.77 -13.07 -1.67
C ASN A 43 0.70 -12.69 -2.71
N LEU A 44 0.95 -11.64 -3.51
CA LEU A 44 0.04 -11.24 -4.58
C LEU A 44 -0.05 -12.31 -5.67
N ARG A 45 1.07 -12.97 -5.99
CA ARG A 45 1.11 -14.10 -6.92
C ARG A 45 0.28 -15.28 -6.41
N ALA A 46 0.45 -15.64 -5.13
CA ALA A 46 -0.34 -16.69 -4.48
C ALA A 46 -1.85 -16.38 -4.48
N ARG A 47 -2.23 -15.10 -4.46
CA ARG A 47 -3.63 -14.64 -4.55
C ARG A 47 -4.15 -14.41 -5.96
N ASN A 48 -3.39 -14.77 -7.00
CA ASN A 48 -3.71 -14.46 -8.40
C ASN A 48 -3.95 -12.95 -8.67
N ALA A 49 -3.34 -12.09 -7.85
CA ALA A 49 -3.48 -10.64 -7.88
C ALA A 49 -2.28 -9.92 -8.54
N ALA A 50 -1.25 -10.68 -8.95
CA ALA A 50 -0.08 -10.15 -9.64
C ALA A 50 -0.37 -9.87 -11.13
N SER A 51 -1.30 -8.95 -11.42
CA SER A 51 -1.67 -8.59 -12.79
C SER A 51 -0.91 -7.33 -13.24
N GLY A 52 -0.30 -7.38 -14.45
CA GLY A 52 0.42 -6.25 -15.04
C GLY A 52 1.95 -6.35 -15.03
N GLY A 53 2.52 -7.47 -14.57
CA GLY A 53 3.96 -7.71 -14.54
C GLY A 53 4.65 -7.11 -13.31
N GLU A 54 5.84 -7.64 -13.00
CA GLU A 54 6.61 -7.30 -11.80
C GLU A 54 6.92 -5.79 -11.71
N GLU A 55 7.29 -5.16 -12.83
CA GLU A 55 7.66 -3.74 -12.88
C GLU A 55 6.50 -2.83 -12.46
N MET A 56 5.28 -3.10 -12.95
CA MET A 56 4.08 -2.30 -12.58
C MET A 56 3.72 -2.47 -11.11
N LEU A 57 3.84 -3.69 -10.58
CA LEU A 57 3.63 -3.95 -9.15
C LEU A 57 4.67 -3.23 -8.30
N ARG A 58 5.91 -3.18 -8.77
CA ARG A 58 7.01 -2.51 -8.07
C ARG A 58 6.80 -1.02 -7.96
N LEU A 59 6.42 -0.36 -9.06
CA LEU A 59 6.10 1.05 -9.08
C LEU A 59 4.93 1.38 -8.15
N ARG A 60 3.86 0.58 -8.20
CA ARG A 60 2.70 0.74 -7.31
C ARG A 60 3.07 0.52 -5.85
N ALA A 61 3.79 -0.55 -5.51
CA ALA A 61 4.20 -0.83 -4.15
C ALA A 61 5.09 0.29 -3.59
N TYR A 62 5.99 0.85 -4.40
CA TYR A 62 6.81 1.98 -4.01
C TYR A 62 5.97 3.23 -3.72
N GLU A 63 5.03 3.59 -4.61
CA GLU A 63 4.13 4.73 -4.43
C GLU A 63 3.28 4.58 -3.15
N LYS A 64 2.70 3.40 -2.91
CA LYS A 64 1.94 3.13 -1.69
C LYS A 64 2.80 3.21 -0.44
N LEU A 65 4.01 2.66 -0.48
CA LEU A 65 4.97 2.75 0.62
C LEU A 65 5.32 4.20 0.94
N GLN A 66 5.60 5.04 -0.07
CA GLN A 66 5.86 6.47 0.13
C GLN A 66 4.67 7.18 0.78
N ASN A 67 3.45 6.89 0.33
CA ASN A 67 2.24 7.43 0.96
C ASN A 67 2.09 7.00 2.43
N LEU A 68 2.39 5.74 2.76
CA LEU A 68 2.36 5.27 4.15
C LEU A 68 3.43 5.95 5.02
N VAL A 69 4.59 6.25 4.46
CA VAL A 69 5.64 7.04 5.14
C VAL A 69 5.18 8.48 5.36
N ALA A 70 4.62 9.13 4.34
CA ALA A 70 4.13 10.50 4.42
C ALA A 70 2.99 10.66 5.45
N ARG A 71 2.15 9.63 5.61
CA ARG A 71 1.06 9.59 6.60
C ARG A 71 1.52 9.21 8.02
N GLY A 72 2.81 8.94 8.21
CA GLY A 72 3.37 8.53 9.50
C GLY A 72 3.01 7.10 9.91
N ALA A 73 2.48 6.28 9.01
CA ALA A 73 2.17 4.86 9.28
C ALA A 73 3.41 3.96 9.20
N VAL A 74 4.43 4.39 8.46
CA VAL A 74 5.69 3.68 8.28
C VAL A 74 6.85 4.60 8.60
N ARG A 75 7.73 4.15 9.48
CA ARG A 75 8.97 4.87 9.79
C ARG A 75 10.08 4.37 8.89
N LYS A 76 10.63 5.27 8.07
CA LYS A 76 11.82 5.01 7.26
C LYS A 76 13.08 5.32 8.08
N ASN A 77 14.01 4.38 8.15
CA ASN A 77 15.33 4.57 8.76
C ASN A 77 16.40 4.12 7.76
N GLY A 78 16.99 5.09 7.05
CA GLY A 78 17.86 4.82 5.91
C GLY A 78 17.13 4.06 4.79
N LYS A 79 17.59 2.83 4.51
CA LYS A 79 17.01 1.93 3.49
C LYS A 79 15.93 1.00 4.04
N LYS A 80 15.68 1.02 5.36
CA LYS A 80 14.74 0.14 6.05
C LYS A 80 13.43 0.84 6.37
N TYR A 81 12.34 0.09 6.30
CA TYR A 81 10.99 0.53 6.60
C TYR A 81 10.43 -0.31 7.74
N LYS A 82 9.89 0.35 8.76
CA LYS A 82 9.25 -0.30 9.90
C LYS A 82 7.82 0.19 10.03
N GLY A 83 6.86 -0.71 10.03
CA GLY A 83 5.47 -0.37 10.26
C GLY A 83 5.23 0.04 11.71
N LEU A 84 4.31 0.98 11.91
CA LEU A 84 3.75 1.33 13.20
C LEU A 84 2.34 0.73 13.27
N PRO A 85 2.12 -0.39 14.00
CA PRO A 85 0.86 -1.15 13.93
C PRO A 85 -0.39 -0.29 14.15
N SER A 86 -0.37 0.61 15.14
CA SER A 86 -1.48 1.51 15.46
C SER A 86 -1.81 2.49 14.33
N ALA A 87 -0.78 2.99 13.63
CA ALA A 87 -0.94 3.93 12.53
C ALA A 87 -1.24 3.22 11.21
N LEU A 88 -0.74 2.00 11.00
CA LEU A 88 -1.08 1.15 9.85
C LEU A 88 -2.56 0.78 9.82
N ALA A 89 -3.13 0.38 10.97
CA ALA A 89 -4.56 0.12 11.09
C ALA A 89 -5.41 1.36 10.73
N SER A 90 -4.97 2.53 11.22
CA SER A 90 -5.62 3.81 10.88
C SER A 90 -5.45 4.19 9.40
N ALA A 91 -4.30 3.84 8.80
CA ALA A 91 -4.01 4.16 7.41
C ALA A 91 -4.93 3.40 6.43
N ILE A 92 -5.25 2.13 6.74
CA ILE A 92 -6.22 1.33 6.00
C ILE A 92 -7.64 1.88 6.19
N ALA A 93 -8.02 2.23 7.43
CA ALA A 93 -9.34 2.78 7.73
C ALA A 93 -9.62 4.09 6.96
N GLN A 94 -8.64 5.00 6.93
CA GLN A 94 -8.71 6.26 6.19
C GLN A 94 -8.70 6.09 4.67
N GLN A 95 -8.11 5.01 4.14
CA GLN A 95 -8.20 4.70 2.70
C GLN A 95 -9.63 4.31 2.29
N ASN A 96 -10.41 3.77 3.23
CA ASN A 96 -11.82 3.39 3.05
C ASN A 96 -12.79 4.50 3.45
N GLY A 97 -12.33 5.50 4.21
CA GLY A 97 -13.12 6.62 4.70
C GLY A 97 -12.53 7.95 4.29
N HIS A 98 -12.80 8.39 3.07
CA HIS A 98 -12.92 9.83 2.88
C HIS A 98 -14.18 10.28 3.62
N LEU A 99 -14.02 11.34 4.42
CA LEU A 99 -15.02 12.12 5.16
C LEU A 99 -15.27 11.67 6.62
N VAL A 100 -14.37 12.07 7.53
CA VAL A 100 -14.85 12.62 8.81
C VAL A 100 -13.99 13.83 9.20
N GLY A 101 -14.64 14.97 9.38
CA GLY A 101 -14.10 16.11 10.11
C GLY A 101 -13.47 17.22 9.27
N VAL A 102 -14.28 18.00 8.55
CA VAL A 102 -14.05 19.46 8.50
C VAL A 102 -15.02 20.05 9.51
N ARG A 103 -14.46 20.65 10.56
CA ARG A 103 -15.20 21.49 11.51
C ARG A 103 -15.62 22.78 10.85
#